data_AF-A0A081BMZ5-F1
#
_entry.id   AF-A0A081BMZ5-F1
#
_cell.length_a   1.000
_cell.length_b   1.000
_cell.length_c   1.000
_cell.angle_alpha   90.00
_cell.angle_beta   90.00
_cell.angle_gamma   90.00
#
_symmetry.space_group_name_H-M   'P 1'
#
loop_
_entity.id
_entity.type
_entity.pdbx_description
1 polymer ?
#
loop_
_entity_poly.entity_id
_entity_poly.type
_entity_poly.pdbx_seq_one_letter_code
_entity_poly.pdbx_strand_id
1 'polypeptide(L)'
;MFAFSLTVLAERYALFFMMHTYPISLKRQFRQWAQTAADRELQQQLADLAAQVDAWRQQAITGRELRHALHQYVEGASRDLIQRYREQPDDLLVRKALAKGLLQRDEVPRELLAALEPGDE
;
A
#
# COMPACT_ATOMS: atom_id res chain seq x y z
N MET A 1 16.83 -1.37 24.30
CA MET A 1 17.17 0.04 24.05
C MET A 1 17.23 0.22 22.53
N PHE A 2 16.08 0.48 21.89
CA PHE A 2 16.03 0.62 20.42
C PHE A 2 16.41 2.06 20.05
N ALA A 3 17.63 2.25 19.56
CA ALA A 3 18.04 3.49 18.92
C ALA A 3 17.34 3.59 17.56
N PHE A 4 16.18 4.26 17.51
CA PHE A 4 15.62 4.72 16.24
C PHE A 4 16.57 5.79 15.68
N SER A 5 17.23 5.50 14.56
CA SER A 5 18.09 6.46 13.85
C SER A 5 17.35 7.79 13.64
N LEU A 6 18.01 8.93 13.90
CA LEU A 6 17.46 10.27 13.71
C LEU A 6 16.85 10.48 12.31
N THR A 7 17.37 9.80 11.30
CA THR A 7 16.87 9.82 9.91
C THR A 7 15.42 9.31 9.80
N VAL A 8 15.08 8.21 10.46
CA VAL A 8 13.73 7.61 10.41
C VAL A 8 12.73 8.47 11.18
N LEU A 9 13.19 9.13 12.25
CA LEU A 9 12.36 10.06 13.03
C LEU A 9 12.11 11.36 12.25
N ALA A 10 13.13 11.89 11.54
CA ALA A 10 13.01 13.06 10.68
C ALA A 10 12.11 12.80 9.47
N GLU A 11 12.21 11.63 8.82
CA GLU A 11 11.28 11.22 7.75
C GLU A 11 9.83 11.12 8.25
N ARG A 12 9.62 10.50 9.42
CA ARG A 12 8.28 10.43 10.04
C ARG A 12 7.73 11.81 10.40
N TYR A 13 8.57 12.73 10.87
CA TYR A 13 8.17 14.11 11.16
C TYR A 13 7.87 14.90 9.88
N ALA A 14 8.68 14.77 8.83
CA ALA A 14 8.46 15.43 7.54
C ALA A 14 7.16 14.96 6.86
N LEU A 15 6.87 13.66 6.91
CA LEU A 15 5.61 13.08 6.42
C LEU A 15 4.40 13.53 7.25
N PHE A 16 4.55 13.59 8.57
CA PHE A 16 3.50 14.12 9.46
C PHE A 16 3.25 15.61 9.21
N PHE A 17 4.31 16.40 8.96
CA PHE A 17 4.21 17.83 8.69
C PHE A 17 3.58 18.10 7.30
N MET A 18 3.93 17.32 6.27
CA MET A 18 3.36 17.45 4.92
C MET A 18 1.83 17.27 4.87
N MET A 19 1.27 16.37 5.68
CA MET A 19 -0.20 16.22 5.75
C MET A 19 -0.93 17.46 6.31
N HIS A 20 -0.26 18.36 7.02
CA HIS A 20 -0.86 19.60 7.51
C HIS A 20 -0.84 20.74 6.49
N THR A 21 -0.05 20.62 5.42
CA THR A 21 0.18 21.69 4.45
C THR A 21 -0.72 21.62 3.21
N TYR A 22 -1.37 20.48 2.95
CA TYR A 22 -2.23 20.34 1.76
C TYR A 22 -3.62 20.99 1.92
N PRO A 23 -4.20 21.54 0.83
CA PRO A 23 -5.61 21.91 0.80
C PRO A 23 -6.53 20.71 1.06
N ILE A 24 -7.72 20.95 1.63
CA ILE A 24 -8.71 19.89 1.94
C ILE A 24 -9.10 19.09 0.69
N SER A 25 -9.22 19.76 -0.46
CA SER A 25 -9.50 19.12 -1.74
C SER A 25 -8.43 18.10 -2.13
N LEU A 26 -7.16 18.43 -1.91
CA LEU A 26 -6.03 17.57 -2.24
C LEU A 26 -5.91 16.39 -1.26
N LYS A 27 -6.14 16.61 0.04
CA LYS A 27 -6.24 15.52 1.03
C LYS A 27 -7.30 14.50 0.65
N ARG A 28 -8.46 14.96 0.18
CA ARG A 28 -9.54 14.08 -0.29
C ARG A 28 -9.10 13.27 -1.51
N GLN A 29 -8.38 13.87 -2.45
CA GLN A 29 -7.85 13.16 -3.62
C GLN A 29 -6.81 12.12 -3.21
N PHE A 30 -5.88 12.43 -2.29
CA PHE A 30 -4.92 11.45 -1.77
C PHE A 30 -5.63 10.24 -1.16
N ARG A 31 -6.67 10.47 -0.35
CA ARG A 31 -7.46 9.38 0.22
C ARG A 31 -8.10 8.50 -0.84
N GLN A 32 -8.69 9.10 -1.88
CA GLN A 32 -9.31 8.35 -2.97
C GLN A 32 -8.29 7.47 -3.71
N TRP A 33 -7.12 8.04 -4.03
CA TRP A 33 -6.06 7.29 -4.69
C TRP A 33 -5.42 6.24 -3.78
N ALA A 34 -5.31 6.49 -2.48
CA ALA A 34 -4.87 5.49 -1.51
C ALA A 34 -5.87 4.32 -1.42
N GLN A 35 -7.18 4.58 -1.45
CA GLN A 35 -8.19 3.54 -1.53
C GLN A 35 -8.09 2.73 -2.83
N THR A 36 -7.91 3.39 -3.98
CA THR A 36 -7.69 2.71 -5.26
C THR A 36 -6.44 1.83 -5.24
N ALA A 37 -5.34 2.31 -4.63
CA ALA A 37 -4.13 1.53 -4.46
C ALA A 37 -4.36 0.31 -3.55
N ALA A 38 -5.11 0.47 -2.46
CA ALA A 38 -5.48 -0.63 -1.57
C ALA A 38 -6.26 -1.72 -2.30
N ASP A 39 -7.26 -1.33 -3.10
CA ASP A 39 -8.09 -2.25 -3.86
C ASP A 39 -7.27 -3.04 -4.90
N ARG A 40 -6.32 -2.38 -5.57
CA ARG A 40 -5.42 -3.04 -6.53
C ARG A 40 -4.44 -3.99 -5.87
N GLU A 41 -3.85 -3.59 -4.74
CA GLU A 41 -2.97 -4.47 -3.98
C GLU A 41 -3.73 -5.69 -3.43
N LEU A 42 -4.96 -5.48 -2.94
CA LEU A 42 -5.87 -6.57 -2.54
C LEU A 42 -6.15 -7.51 -3.72
N GLN A 43 -6.47 -6.97 -4.89
CA GLN A 43 -6.75 -7.77 -6.08
C GLN A 43 -5.56 -8.65 -6.47
N GLN A 44 -4.33 -8.13 -6.40
CA GLN A 44 -3.12 -8.93 -6.63
C GLN A 44 -2.97 -10.07 -5.62
N GLN A 45 -3.12 -9.78 -4.32
CA GLN A 45 -3.04 -10.79 -3.28
C GLN A 45 -4.11 -11.89 -3.44
N LEU A 46 -5.33 -11.51 -3.81
CA LEU A 46 -6.41 -12.46 -4.06
C LEU A 46 -6.18 -13.28 -5.34
N ALA A 47 -5.56 -12.70 -6.37
CA ALA A 47 -5.18 -13.43 -7.58
C ALA A 47 -4.13 -14.51 -7.26
N ASP A 48 -3.13 -14.20 -6.43
CA ASP A 48 -2.14 -15.18 -5.97
C ASP A 48 -2.80 -16.33 -5.21
N LEU A 49 -3.76 -16.01 -4.33
CA LEU A 49 -4.51 -17.02 -3.58
C LEU A 49 -5.42 -17.88 -4.49
N ALA A 50 -6.06 -17.25 -5.49
CA ALA A 50 -6.87 -17.94 -6.47
C ALA A 50 -6.02 -18.94 -7.28
N ALA A 51 -4.80 -18.58 -7.65
CA ALA A 51 -3.87 -19.49 -8.32
C ALA A 51 -3.55 -20.74 -7.47
N GLN A 52 -3.43 -20.60 -6.14
CA GLN A 52 -3.27 -21.75 -5.23
C GLN A 52 -4.51 -22.65 -5.21
N VAL A 53 -5.71 -22.05 -5.22
CA VAL A 53 -6.97 -22.81 -5.30
C VAL A 53 -7.06 -23.59 -6.62
N ASP A 54 -6.68 -22.97 -7.73
CA ASP A 54 -6.69 -23.64 -9.03
C ASP A 54 -5.64 -24.74 -9.13
N ALA A 55 -4.44 -24.53 -8.57
CA ALA A 55 -3.42 -25.58 -8.45
C ALA A 55 -3.93 -26.79 -7.65
N TRP A 56 -4.67 -26.55 -6.56
CA TRP A 56 -5.29 -27.62 -5.78
C TRP A 56 -6.37 -28.37 -6.58
N ARG A 57 -7.22 -27.65 -7.32
CA ARG A 57 -8.24 -28.26 -8.20
C ARG A 57 -7.61 -29.15 -9.28
N GLN A 58 -6.46 -28.75 -9.78
CA GLN A 58 -5.66 -29.51 -10.75
C GLN A 58 -4.82 -30.63 -10.11
N GLN A 59 -4.97 -30.87 -8.80
CA GLN A 59 -4.22 -31.86 -8.01
C GLN A 59 -2.70 -31.62 -8.00
N ALA A 60 -2.25 -30.40 -8.35
CA ALA A 60 -0.84 -30.01 -8.33
C ALA A 60 -0.32 -29.74 -6.91
N ILE A 61 -1.23 -29.37 -6.00
CA ILE A 61 -0.96 -29.27 -4.56
C ILE A 61 -2.05 -30.03 -3.78
N THR A 62 -1.71 -30.47 -2.58
CA THR A 62 -2.61 -31.13 -1.65
C THR A 62 -3.51 -30.13 -0.92
N GLY A 63 -4.63 -30.61 -0.38
CA GLY A 63 -5.49 -29.78 0.49
C GLY A 63 -4.79 -29.27 1.74
N ARG A 64 -3.73 -29.95 2.22
CA ARG A 64 -2.92 -29.49 3.36
C ARG A 64 -2.08 -28.27 2.99
N GLU A 65 -1.49 -28.28 1.80
CA GLU A 65 -0.71 -27.15 1.26
C GLU A 65 -1.62 -25.95 0.99
N LEU A 66 -2.79 -26.15 0.38
CA LEU A 66 -3.78 -25.08 0.19
C LEU A 66 -4.21 -24.48 1.55
N ARG A 67 -4.52 -25.31 2.54
CA ARG A 67 -4.86 -24.84 3.89
C ARG A 67 -3.73 -24.01 4.51
N HIS A 68 -2.48 -24.43 4.32
CA HIS A 68 -1.32 -23.69 4.81
C HIS A 68 -1.19 -22.32 4.15
N ALA A 69 -1.33 -22.24 2.81
CA ALA A 69 -1.31 -20.98 2.07
C ALA A 69 -2.42 -20.02 2.54
N LEU A 70 -3.64 -20.53 2.76
CA LEU A 70 -4.76 -19.76 3.32
C LEU A 70 -4.43 -19.21 4.72
N HIS A 71 -3.86 -20.04 5.61
CA HIS A 71 -3.44 -19.59 6.94
C HIS A 71 -2.39 -18.48 6.86
N GLN A 72 -1.37 -18.65 6.03
CA GLN A 72 -0.32 -17.64 5.83
C GLN A 72 -0.88 -16.32 5.30
N TYR A 73 -1.84 -16.38 4.38
CA TYR A 73 -2.51 -15.18 3.85
C TYR A 73 -3.28 -14.43 4.95
N VAL A 74 -4.11 -15.14 5.72
CA VAL A 74 -4.96 -14.53 6.76
C VAL A 74 -4.12 -13.97 7.92
N GLU A 75 -3.07 -14.68 8.33
CA GLU A 75 -2.22 -14.26 9.45
C GLU A 75 -1.19 -13.20 9.07
N GLY A 76 -0.74 -13.19 7.82
CA GLY A 76 0.27 -12.27 7.30
C GLY A 76 -0.31 -11.24 6.34
N ALA A 77 -0.28 -11.54 5.05
CA ALA A 77 -0.47 -10.57 3.97
C ALA A 77 -1.75 -9.72 4.09
N SER A 78 -2.88 -10.34 4.47
CA SER A 78 -4.16 -9.64 4.66
C SER A 78 -4.10 -8.65 5.83
N ARG A 79 -3.51 -9.05 6.95
CA ARG A 79 -3.31 -8.17 8.12
C ARG A 79 -2.36 -7.02 7.80
N ASP A 80 -1.23 -7.32 7.15
CA ASP A 80 -0.24 -6.31 6.76
C ASP A 80 -0.84 -5.25 5.84
N LEU A 81 -1.72 -5.66 4.91
CA LEU A 81 -2.43 -4.74 4.03
C LEU A 81 -3.34 -3.81 4.83
N ILE A 82 -4.23 -4.37 5.66
CA ILE A 82 -5.18 -3.59 6.46
C ILE A 82 -4.45 -2.64 7.40
N GLN A 83 -3.41 -3.13 8.09
CA GLN A 83 -2.63 -2.32 9.01
C GLN A 83 -1.96 -1.15 8.29
N ARG A 84 -1.32 -1.40 7.14
CA ARG A 84 -0.60 -0.38 6.39
C ARG A 84 -1.52 0.76 5.94
N TYR A 85 -2.67 0.44 5.34
CA TYR A 85 -3.61 1.45 4.86
C TYR A 85 -4.40 2.14 5.98
N ARG A 86 -4.38 1.59 7.20
CA ARG A 86 -4.97 2.24 8.39
C ARG A 86 -3.99 3.18 9.09
N GLU A 87 -2.71 2.83 9.13
CA GLU A 87 -1.72 3.50 9.98
C GLU A 87 -0.88 4.54 9.22
N GLN A 88 -0.76 4.42 7.90
CA GLN A 88 0.10 5.30 7.11
C GLN A 88 -0.68 6.48 6.51
N PRO A 89 -0.02 7.65 6.35
CA PRO A 89 -0.58 8.79 5.64
C PRO A 89 -0.98 8.47 4.20
N ASP A 90 -2.10 9.04 3.73
CA ASP A 90 -2.65 8.82 2.38
C ASP A 90 -1.64 9.19 1.27
N ASP A 91 -0.90 10.29 1.44
CA ASP A 91 0.13 10.74 0.49
C ASP A 91 1.33 9.78 0.41
N LEU A 92 1.77 9.25 1.56
CA LEU A 92 2.81 8.22 1.60
C LEU A 92 2.35 6.94 0.89
N LEU A 93 1.10 6.53 1.11
CA LEU A 93 0.51 5.35 0.48
C LEU A 93 0.47 5.52 -1.04
N VAL A 94 0.06 6.69 -1.54
CA VAL A 94 0.06 6.98 -2.98
C VAL A 94 1.49 7.00 -3.55
N ARG A 95 2.48 7.61 -2.88
CA ARG A 95 3.89 7.56 -3.30
C ARG A 95 4.40 6.13 -3.44
N LYS A 96 4.12 5.28 -2.44
CA LYS A 96 4.52 3.87 -2.46
C LYS A 96 3.82 3.09 -3.56
N ALA A 97 2.53 3.35 -3.78
CA ALA A 97 1.76 2.70 -4.83
C ALA A 97 2.30 3.05 -6.23
N LEU A 98 2.66 4.31 -6.47
CA LEU A 98 3.34 4.75 -7.69
C LEU A 98 4.71 4.07 -7.86
N ALA A 99 5.51 4.02 -6.79
CA ALA A 99 6.83 3.37 -6.83
C ALA A 99 6.74 1.85 -7.11
N LYS A 100 5.68 1.20 -6.63
CA LYS A 100 5.40 -0.22 -6.89
C LYS A 100 4.72 -0.49 -8.23
N GLY A 101 4.34 0.55 -8.98
CA GLY A 101 3.55 0.41 -10.21
C GLY A 101 2.11 -0.07 -10.00
N LEU A 102 1.61 -0.03 -8.76
CA LEU A 102 0.18 -0.28 -8.46
C LEU A 102 -0.69 0.86 -9.00
N LEU A 103 -0.14 2.07 -8.97
CA LEU A 103 -0.68 3.23 -9.68
C LEU A 103 0.31 3.62 -10.78
N GLN A 104 -0.22 4.05 -11.92
CA GLN A 104 0.54 4.61 -13.02
C GLN A 104 0.54 6.14 -12.92
N ARG A 105 1.58 6.79 -13.45
CA ARG A 105 1.67 8.27 -13.38
C ARG A 105 0.70 8.96 -14.34
N ASP A 106 0.29 8.30 -15.40
CA ASP A 106 -0.61 8.86 -16.43
C ASP A 106 -2.08 8.88 -15.99
N GLU A 107 -2.49 8.00 -15.08
CA GLU A 107 -3.85 7.98 -14.51
C GLU A 107 -4.04 8.94 -13.32
N VAL A 108 -2.96 9.31 -12.62
CA VAL A 108 -3.03 10.18 -11.45
C VAL A 108 -3.01 11.66 -11.87
N PRO A 109 -3.90 12.52 -11.35
CA PRO A 109 -3.92 13.94 -11.68
C PRO A 109 -2.57 14.61 -11.46
N ARG A 110 -2.13 15.44 -12.43
CA ARG A 110 -0.81 16.10 -12.38
C ARG A 110 -0.61 16.95 -11.13
N GLU A 111 -1.66 17.62 -10.65
CA GLU A 111 -1.63 18.41 -9.42
C GLU A 111 -1.26 17.55 -8.20
N LEU A 112 -1.76 16.31 -8.15
CA LEU A 112 -1.46 15.36 -7.09
C LEU A 112 0.00 14.89 -7.20
N LEU A 113 0.47 14.60 -8.42
CA LEU A 113 1.86 14.21 -8.65
C LEU A 113 2.85 15.31 -8.28
N ALA A 114 2.57 16.56 -8.66
CA ALA A 114 3.40 17.72 -8.33
C ALA A 114 3.51 17.91 -6.81
N ALA A 115 2.41 17.72 -6.07
CA ALA A 115 2.43 17.74 -4.61
C ALA A 115 3.23 16.59 -3.98
N LEU A 116 3.47 15.50 -4.72
CA LEU A 116 4.30 14.38 -4.29
C LEU A 116 5.77 14.51 -4.70
N GLU A 117 6.18 15.53 -5.44
CA GLU A 117 7.61 15.75 -5.66
C GLU A 117 8.21 16.34 -4.38
N PRO A 118 9.42 15.91 -3.94
CA PRO A 118 10.11 16.64 -2.88
C PRO A 118 10.28 18.08 -3.37
N GLY A 119 9.79 19.05 -2.60
CA GLY A 119 10.08 20.45 -2.89
C GLY A 119 11.60 20.60 -2.89
N ASP A 120 12.15 21.13 -3.97
CA ASP A 120 13.50 21.68 -3.98
C ASP A 120 13.51 22.91 -3.04
N GLU A 121 13.68 22.68 -1.74
CA GLU A 121 14.08 23.69 -0.74
C GLU A 121 15.33 23.21 0.00
#